data_AF-A0A238VK09-F1
#
_entry.id   AF-A0A238VK09-F1
#
_cell.length_a   1.000
_cell.length_b   1.000
_cell.length_c   1.000
_cell.angle_alpha   90.00
_cell.angle_beta   90.00
_cell.angle_gamma   90.00
#
_symmetry.space_group_name_H-M   'P 1'
#
loop_
_entity.id
_entity.type
_entity.pdbx_description
1 polymer ?
#
loop_
_entity_poly.entity_id
_entity_poly.type
_entity_poly.pdbx_seq_one_letter_code
_entity_poly.pdbx_strand_id
1 'polypeptide(L)'
;MDNSIIGIGIALGVSFFILYTRKKKWMNPKITWLICIGLFSIGLYGLNITKPEFKNDRIMFLGFLAPIIYWVFDRVFKKISFMIHNRDFILYLRYSDEINDSFGAKNPQVKMSDKLFSFGLLIIIVAILFIGIGIIK
;
A
#
# COMPACT_ATOMS: atom_id res chain seq x y z
N MET A 1 -14.49 15.86 14.29
CA MET A 1 -13.52 15.61 13.21
C MET A 1 -14.24 14.77 12.18
N ASP A 2 -14.13 15.06 10.88
CA ASP A 2 -14.82 14.27 9.87
C ASP A 2 -14.18 12.87 9.79
N ASN A 3 -14.96 11.82 10.05
CA ASN A 3 -14.49 10.42 10.05
C ASN A 3 -13.95 10.00 8.67
N SER A 4 -14.38 10.68 7.60
CA SER A 4 -13.84 10.49 6.26
C SER A 4 -12.32 10.78 6.19
N ILE A 5 -11.84 11.79 6.93
CA ILE A 5 -10.43 12.18 6.99
C ILE A 5 -9.60 11.08 7.63
N ILE A 6 -10.15 10.40 8.66
CA ILE A 6 -9.49 9.26 9.30
C ILE A 6 -9.33 8.12 8.30
N GLY A 7 -10.37 7.82 7.51
CA GLY A 7 -10.31 6.83 6.43
C GLY A 7 -9.23 7.11 5.40
N ILE A 8 -9.22 8.34 4.89
CA ILE A 8 -8.23 8.81 3.91
C ILE A 8 -6.82 8.74 4.50
N GLY A 9 -6.66 9.20 5.75
CA GLY A 9 -5.39 9.18 6.47
C GLY A 9 -4.86 7.75 6.67
N ILE A 10 -5.72 6.80 7.02
CA ILE A 10 -5.32 5.39 7.17
C ILE A 10 -5.03 4.76 5.81
N ALA A 11 -5.88 4.98 4.81
CA ALA A 11 -5.72 4.42 3.48
C ALA A 11 -4.38 4.79 2.85
N LEU A 12 -4.03 6.08 2.89
CA LEU A 12 -2.77 6.59 2.36
C LEU A 12 -1.63 6.31 3.35
N GLY A 13 -1.79 6.72 4.60
CA GLY A 13 -0.74 6.71 5.60
C GLY A 13 -0.20 5.30 5.88
N VAL A 14 -1.08 4.32 6.12
CA VAL A 14 -0.65 2.95 6.38
C VAL A 14 -0.04 2.32 5.12
N SER A 15 -0.64 2.52 3.95
CA SER A 15 -0.12 1.95 2.70
C SER A 15 1.24 2.53 2.33
N PHE A 16 1.43 3.85 2.44
CA PHE A 16 2.73 4.49 2.25
C PHE A 16 3.73 4.07 3.32
N PHE A 17 3.31 4.01 4.58
CA PHE A 17 4.18 3.56 5.66
C PHE A 17 4.74 2.17 5.39
N ILE A 18 3.88 1.21 5.00
CA ILE A 18 4.32 -0.14 4.62
C ILE A 18 5.24 -0.08 3.39
N LEU A 19 4.90 0.71 2.38
CA LEU A 19 5.71 0.88 1.17
C LEU A 19 7.13 1.36 1.46
N TYR A 20 7.30 2.36 2.32
CA TYR A 20 8.61 2.92 2.65
C TYR A 20 9.42 2.06 3.63
N THR A 21 8.76 1.28 4.46
CA THR A 21 9.42 0.48 5.52
C THR A 21 9.63 -0.99 5.17
N ARG A 22 9.18 -1.45 3.99
CA ARG A 22 9.17 -2.87 3.58
C ARG A 22 10.51 -3.63 3.63
N LYS A 23 11.66 -2.95 3.64
CA LYS A 23 13.00 -3.57 3.78
C LYS A 23 13.60 -3.41 5.17
N LYS A 24 12.94 -2.68 6.07
CA LYS A 24 13.40 -2.58 7.46
C LYS A 24 13.27 -3.96 8.11
N LYS A 25 14.31 -4.37 8.86
CA LYS A 25 14.38 -5.68 9.52
C LYS A 25 13.21 -5.97 10.47
N TRP A 26 12.61 -4.93 11.05
CA TRP A 26 11.46 -5.05 11.95
C TRP A 26 10.12 -5.18 11.21
N MET A 27 10.05 -4.82 9.92
CA MET A 27 8.83 -4.88 9.10
C MET A 27 8.77 -6.22 8.35
N ASN A 28 8.60 -7.31 9.11
CA ASN A 28 8.52 -8.64 8.51
C ASN A 28 7.21 -8.87 7.74
N PRO A 29 7.23 -9.67 6.66
CA PRO A 29 6.03 -10.07 5.89
C PRO A 29 4.81 -10.44 6.73
N LYS A 30 5.03 -11.19 7.82
CA LYS A 30 3.98 -11.64 8.74
C LYS A 30 3.37 -10.47 9.53
N ILE A 31 4.18 -9.52 9.98
CA ILE A 31 3.72 -8.34 10.73
C ILE A 31 2.88 -7.46 9.81
N THR A 32 3.38 -7.17 8.60
CA THR A 32 2.62 -6.42 7.61
C THR A 32 1.29 -7.10 7.30
N TRP A 33 1.28 -8.43 7.12
CA TRP A 33 0.06 -9.18 6.88
C TRP A 33 -0.93 -9.09 8.05
N LEU A 34 -0.44 -9.18 9.30
CA LEU A 34 -1.27 -9.00 10.50
C LEU A 34 -1.91 -7.61 10.57
N ILE A 35 -1.15 -6.55 10.26
CA ILE A 35 -1.67 -5.18 10.20
C ILE A 35 -2.75 -5.07 9.12
N CYS A 36 -2.47 -5.55 7.91
CA CYS A 36 -3.41 -5.48 6.79
C CYS A 36 -4.69 -6.27 7.07
N ILE A 37 -4.59 -7.49 7.63
CA ILE A 37 -5.78 -8.32 7.89
C ILE A 37 -6.59 -7.80 9.09
N GLY A 38 -5.94 -7.22 10.10
CA GLY A 38 -6.60 -6.55 11.21
C GLY A 38 -7.43 -5.36 10.73
N LEU A 39 -6.83 -4.45 9.96
CA LEU A 39 -7.54 -3.32 9.37
C LEU A 39 -8.65 -3.77 8.42
N PHE A 40 -8.39 -4.79 7.60
CA PHE A 40 -9.38 -5.36 6.69
C PHE A 40 -10.61 -5.89 7.44
N SER A 41 -10.39 -6.61 8.55
CA SER A 41 -11.47 -7.16 9.38
C SER A 41 -12.31 -6.06 10.00
N ILE A 42 -11.67 -5.00 10.53
CA ILE A 42 -12.36 -3.83 11.09
C ILE A 42 -13.16 -3.10 9.99
N GLY A 43 -12.56 -2.91 8.81
CA GLY A 43 -13.22 -2.27 7.67
C GLY A 43 -14.45 -3.04 7.20
N LEU A 44 -14.34 -4.36 7.04
CA LEU A 44 -15.49 -5.20 6.67
C LEU A 44 -16.58 -5.18 7.73
N TYR A 45 -16.22 -5.32 9.00
CA TYR A 45 -17.19 -5.31 10.10
C TYR A 45 -17.93 -3.97 10.19
N GLY A 46 -17.20 -2.86 10.08
CA GLY A 46 -17.78 -1.52 10.08
C GLY A 46 -18.73 -1.28 8.92
N LEU A 47 -18.36 -1.68 7.70
CA LEU A 47 -19.23 -1.53 6.53
C LEU A 47 -20.54 -2.33 6.62
N ASN A 48 -20.54 -3.46 7.32
CA ASN A 48 -21.75 -4.27 7.50
C ASN A 48 -22.72 -3.67 8.53
N ILE A 49 -22.21 -2.92 9.51
CA ILE A 49 -23.03 -2.33 10.59
C ILE A 49 -23.49 -0.92 10.22
N THR A 50 -22.66 -0.17 9.51
CA THR A 50 -22.95 1.22 9.19
C THR A 50 -24.02 1.33 8.11
N LYS A 51 -25.12 2.01 8.45
CA LYS A 51 -26.21 2.28 7.50
C LYS A 51 -25.71 3.12 6.31
N PRO A 52 -26.30 2.97 5.11
CA PRO A 52 -25.91 3.73 3.91
C PRO A 52 -25.93 5.25 4.07
N GLU A 53 -26.78 5.77 4.95
CA GLU A 53 -26.96 7.20 5.21
C GLU A 53 -25.71 7.85 5.82
N PHE A 54 -24.87 7.09 6.53
CA PHE A 54 -23.64 7.58 7.17
C PHE A 54 -22.45 7.48 6.21
N LYS A 55 -22.46 8.30 5.15
CA LYS A 55 -21.43 8.29 4.09
C LYS A 55 -20.01 8.44 4.63
N ASN A 56 -19.78 9.33 5.59
CA ASN A 56 -18.44 9.62 6.11
C ASN A 56 -17.85 8.43 6.89
N ASP A 57 -18.69 7.71 7.64
CA ASP A 57 -18.27 6.51 8.37
C ASP A 57 -17.95 5.37 7.41
N ARG A 58 -18.74 5.22 6.33
CA ARG A 58 -18.43 4.23 5.29
C ARG A 58 -17.12 4.53 4.57
N ILE A 59 -16.80 5.81 4.32
CA ILE A 59 -15.50 6.21 3.75
C ILE A 59 -14.37 5.83 4.71
N MET A 60 -14.57 6.02 6.03
CA MET A 60 -13.62 5.59 7.04
C MET A 60 -13.31 4.09 6.93
N PHE A 61 -14.34 3.24 6.92
CA PHE A 61 -14.18 1.80 6.87
C PHE A 61 -13.65 1.28 5.53
N LEU A 62 -14.01 1.92 4.40
CA LEU A 62 -13.37 1.63 3.11
C LEU A 62 -11.87 1.95 3.15
N GLY A 63 -11.48 3.02 3.83
CA GLY A 63 -10.07 3.36 3.99
C GLY A 63 -9.25 2.26 4.66
N PHE A 64 -9.87 1.50 5.57
CA PHE A 64 -9.22 0.38 6.26
C PHE A 64 -9.00 -0.84 5.36
N LEU A 65 -9.69 -0.93 4.22
CA LEU A 65 -9.49 -1.98 3.22
C LEU A 65 -8.30 -1.71 2.30
N ALA A 66 -7.85 -0.45 2.17
CA ALA A 66 -6.79 -0.11 1.22
C ALA A 66 -5.43 -0.82 1.49
N PRO A 67 -4.97 -0.96 2.76
CA PRO A 67 -3.69 -1.62 3.04
C PRO A 67 -3.59 -3.08 2.59
N ILE A 68 -4.69 -3.85 2.61
CA ILE A 68 -4.65 -5.24 2.14
C ILE A 68 -4.53 -5.31 0.62
N ILE A 69 -5.21 -4.42 -0.10
CA ILE A 69 -5.14 -4.35 -1.57
C ILE A 69 -3.71 -3.98 -1.97
N TYR A 70 -3.15 -2.94 -1.34
CA TYR A 70 -1.74 -2.59 -1.53
C TYR A 70 -0.81 -3.80 -1.30
N TRP A 71 -0.99 -4.52 -0.18
CA TRP A 71 -0.15 -5.67 0.16
C TRP A 71 -0.22 -6.78 -0.89
N VAL A 72 -1.41 -7.06 -1.43
CA VAL A 72 -1.59 -8.04 -2.52
C VAL A 72 -0.78 -7.62 -3.76
N PHE A 73 -0.89 -6.37 -4.19
CA PHE A 73 -0.14 -5.89 -5.36
C PHE A 73 1.38 -5.88 -5.13
N ASP A 74 1.86 -5.50 -3.94
CA ASP A 74 3.30 -5.59 -3.61
C ASP A 74 3.82 -7.02 -3.76
N ARG A 75 3.05 -8.03 -3.31
CA ARG A 75 3.41 -9.45 -3.47
C ARG A 75 3.42 -9.89 -4.92
N VAL A 76 2.43 -9.46 -5.69
CA VAL A 76 2.33 -9.75 -7.13
C VAL A 76 3.55 -9.17 -7.86
N PHE A 77 3.90 -7.90 -7.64
CA PHE A 77 5.06 -7.28 -8.29
C PHE A 77 6.39 -7.89 -7.86
N LYS A 78 6.54 -8.29 -6.59
CA LYS A 78 7.71 -9.05 -6.12
C LYS A 78 7.84 -10.37 -6.87
N LYS A 79 6.74 -11.12 -7.01
CA LYS A 79 6.73 -12.39 -7.74
C LYS A 79 7.07 -12.20 -9.22
N ILE A 80 6.50 -11.17 -9.86
CA ILE A 80 6.79 -10.85 -11.26
C ILE A 80 8.26 -10.45 -11.43
N SER A 81 8.79 -9.59 -10.57
CA SER A 81 10.19 -9.18 -10.64
C SER A 81 11.15 -10.35 -10.44
N PHE A 82 10.82 -11.27 -9.52
CA PHE A 82 11.59 -12.50 -9.32
C PHE A 82 11.60 -13.38 -10.57
N MET A 83 10.46 -13.55 -11.25
CA MET A 83 10.39 -14.34 -12.49
C MET A 83 11.17 -13.72 -13.65
N ILE A 84 11.19 -12.39 -13.77
CA ILE A 84 11.85 -11.71 -14.91
C ILE A 84 13.35 -11.51 -14.67
N HIS A 85 13.75 -11.14 -13.45
CA HIS A 85 15.11 -10.69 -13.15
C HIS A 85 15.87 -11.60 -12.19
N ASN A 86 15.25 -12.68 -11.70
CA ASN A 86 15.80 -13.59 -10.69
C ASN A 86 16.30 -12.88 -9.42
N ARG A 87 15.64 -11.77 -9.07
CA ARG A 87 15.92 -10.99 -7.86
C ARG A 87 14.65 -10.36 -7.31
N ASP A 88 14.72 -9.88 -6.07
CA ASP A 88 13.61 -9.15 -5.48
C ASP A 88 13.36 -7.82 -6.23
N PHE A 89 12.10 -7.39 -6.20
CA PHE A 89 11.66 -6.12 -6.75
C PHE A 89 12.38 -4.98 -6.01
N ILE A 90 12.93 -4.01 -6.76
CA ILE A 90 13.60 -2.83 -6.18
C ILE A 90 12.66 -1.63 -6.25
N LEU A 91 12.38 -1.00 -5.12
CA LEU A 91 11.52 0.16 -5.05
C LEU A 91 12.26 1.41 -5.56
N TYR A 92 11.80 1.96 -6.67
CA TYR A 92 12.30 3.20 -7.26
C TYR A 92 11.52 4.42 -6.73
N LEU A 93 11.79 4.79 -5.48
CA LEU A 93 11.24 6.00 -4.84
C LEU A 93 12.34 6.82 -4.17
N ARG A 94 12.28 8.15 -4.31
CA ARG A 94 13.16 9.08 -3.58
C ARG A 94 12.93 8.89 -2.07
N TYR A 95 14.01 8.74 -1.32
CA TYR A 95 14.03 8.38 0.11
C TYR A 95 13.58 6.95 0.46
N SER A 96 13.42 6.07 -0.53
CA SER A 96 13.39 4.64 -0.20
C SER A 96 14.79 4.18 0.17
N ASP A 97 14.90 3.32 1.19
CA ASP A 97 16.19 2.73 1.60
C ASP A 97 16.79 1.79 0.52
N GLU A 98 16.11 1.63 -0.62
CA GLU A 98 16.47 0.70 -1.69
C GLU A 98 17.33 1.34 -2.79
N ILE A 99 17.40 2.67 -2.86
CA ILE A 99 18.23 3.40 -3.81
C ILE A 99 19.32 4.17 -3.07
N ASN A 100 20.55 3.67 -3.14
CA ASN A 100 21.72 4.42 -2.72
C ASN A 100 22.36 5.15 -3.93
N ASP A 101 22.08 6.43 -4.12
CA ASP A 101 22.66 7.25 -5.22
C ASP A 101 24.08 7.78 -4.89
N SER A 102 24.72 7.27 -3.83
CA SER A 102 26.05 7.71 -3.39
C SER A 102 27.15 7.27 -4.36
N PHE A 103 28.13 8.15 -4.61
CA PHE A 103 29.33 7.85 -5.42
C PHE A 103 30.07 6.62 -4.86
N GLY A 104 29.95 5.47 -5.54
CA GLY A 104 30.51 4.18 -5.10
C GLY A 104 29.50 3.10 -4.69
N ALA A 105 28.20 3.37 -4.77
CA ALA A 105 27.17 2.38 -4.45
C ALA A 105 27.14 1.21 -5.44
N LYS A 106 27.33 -0.02 -4.95
CA LYS A 106 27.05 -1.29 -5.66
C LYS A 106 25.53 -1.54 -5.77
N ASN A 107 24.75 -0.55 -6.20
CA ASN A 107 23.32 -0.78 -6.40
C ASN A 107 23.12 -1.76 -7.55
N PRO A 108 22.16 -2.69 -7.44
CA PRO A 108 21.66 -3.37 -8.62
C PRO A 108 21.11 -2.30 -9.57
N GLN A 109 21.47 -2.35 -10.85
CA GLN A 109 20.86 -1.47 -11.85
C GLN A 109 19.34 -1.59 -11.76
N VAL A 110 18.68 -0.50 -11.35
CA VAL A 110 17.23 -0.40 -11.33
C VAL A 110 16.73 -0.59 -12.77
N LYS A 111 15.94 -1.64 -13.00
CA LYS A 111 15.41 -1.94 -14.33
C LYS A 111 14.18 -1.07 -14.58
N MET A 112 13.85 -0.85 -15.85
CA MET A 112 12.66 -0.08 -16.22
C MET A 112 11.37 -0.67 -15.61
N SER A 113 11.28 -2.00 -15.52
CA SER A 113 10.17 -2.69 -14.84
C SER A 113 10.05 -2.34 -13.36
N ASP A 114 11.17 -2.14 -12.65
CA ASP A 114 11.13 -1.72 -11.24
C ASP A 114 10.54 -0.31 -11.11
N LYS A 115 10.88 0.60 -12.04
CA LYS A 115 10.31 1.95 -12.08
C LYS A 115 8.79 1.89 -12.34
N LEU A 116 8.37 1.07 -13.30
CA LEU A 116 6.96 0.87 -13.63
C LEU A 116 6.17 0.26 -12.45
N PHE A 117 6.70 -0.76 -11.78
CA PHE A 117 6.04 -1.36 -10.61
C PHE A 117 5.98 -0.39 -9.44
N SER A 118 7.03 0.40 -9.22
CA SER A 118 7.05 1.43 -8.17
C SER A 118 5.98 2.49 -8.41
N PHE A 119 5.90 3.01 -9.63
CA PHE A 119 4.87 3.97 -10.00
C PHE A 119 3.46 3.34 -9.97
N GLY A 120 3.34 2.08 -10.39
CA GLY A 120 2.11 1.31 -10.31
C GLY A 120 1.59 1.18 -8.88
N LEU A 121 2.47 0.89 -7.90
CA LEU A 121 2.07 0.84 -6.48
C LEU A 121 1.55 2.19 -5.97
N LEU A 122 2.18 3.30 -6.36
CA LEU A 122 1.70 4.64 -6.00
C LEU A 122 0.31 4.91 -6.58
N ILE A 123 0.13 4.61 -7.88
CA ILE A 123 -1.17 4.74 -8.54
C ILE A 123 -2.22 3.89 -7.83
N ILE A 124 -1.89 2.64 -7.47
CA ILE A 124 -2.83 1.74 -6.78
C ILE A 124 -3.28 2.35 -5.44
N ILE A 125 -2.33 2.84 -4.62
CA ILE A 125 -2.65 3.46 -3.32
C ILE A 125 -3.64 4.62 -3.50
N VAL A 126 -3.41 5.48 -4.51
CA VAL A 126 -4.24 6.65 -4.77
C VAL A 126 -5.58 6.25 -5.42
N ALA A 127 -5.56 5.34 -6.39
CA ALA A 127 -6.74 4.91 -7.15
C ALA A 127 -7.77 4.19 -6.27
N ILE A 128 -7.32 3.35 -5.33
CA ILE A 128 -8.22 2.66 -4.37
C ILE A 128 -9.06 3.68 -3.61
N LEU A 129 -8.46 4.80 -3.21
CA LEU A 129 -9.14 5.84 -2.46
C LEU A 129 -10.25 6.50 -3.29
N PHE A 130 -9.96 6.85 -4.55
CA PHE A 130 -10.95 7.42 -5.46
C PHE A 130 -12.07 6.44 -5.81
N ILE A 131 -11.74 5.16 -6.04
CA ILE A 131 -12.74 4.11 -6.28
C ILE A 131 -13.65 3.99 -5.06
N GLY A 132 -13.10 3.95 -3.85
CA GLY A 132 -13.88 3.84 -2.62
C GLY A 132 -14.85 5.01 -2.42
N ILE A 133 -14.39 6.25 -2.65
CA ILE A 133 -15.24 7.44 -2.58
C ILE A 133 -16.31 7.41 -3.69
N GLY A 134 -15.95 6.97 -4.90
CA GLY A 134 -16.87 6.86 -6.03
C GLY A 134 -18.00 5.86 -5.80
N ILE A 135 -17.74 4.76 -5.09
CA ILE A 135 -18.75 3.73 -4.75
C ILE A 135 -19.77 4.24 -3.71
N ILE A 136 -19.37 5.15 -2.82
CA ILE A 136 -20.24 5.69 -1.76
C ILE A 136 -21.10 6.87 -2.25
N LYS A 137 -20.79 7.41 -3.43
CA LYS A 137 -21.50 8.55 -4.01
C LYS A 137 -22.97 8.20 -4.24
#